data_AF-A0A073JY85-F1
#
_entry.id   AF-A0A073JY85-F1
#
_cell.length_a   1.000
_cell.length_b   1.000
_cell.length_c   1.000
_cell.angle_alpha   90.00
_cell.angle_beta   90.00
_cell.angle_gamma   90.00
#
_symmetry.space_group_name_H-M   'P 1'
#
loop_
_entity.id
_entity.type
_entity.pdbx_description
1 polymer ?
#
loop_
_entity_poly.entity_id
_entity_poly.type
_entity_poly.pdbx_seq_one_letter_code
_entity_poly.pdbx_strand_id
1 'polypeptide(L)'
;MGLSIRNLKKGLQIKIKKCIALLGEEYTSLNYTIHFYENREKLQKEQKNNPVMKDEQYAQILNGQIEAAGVTVGEKGQIKIFLFLFGNLKRDPNEVINLVGNLYHEIRHAWQNENNLFQDEEEISTIDGNFESYLKLPSEKDAYRFQDEQMKKHGERALEIFGFNLKFRYELKPEVREAIYS
;
A
#
# COMPACT_ATOMS: atom_id res chain seq x y z
N MET A 1 -11.96 -16.57 -7.02
CA MET A 1 -10.54 -16.55 -6.57
C MET A 1 -10.41 -15.37 -5.61
N GLY A 2 -9.58 -15.46 -4.57
CA GLY A 2 -9.52 -14.42 -3.53
C GLY A 2 -8.09 -13.95 -3.28
N LEU A 3 -7.96 -12.85 -2.54
CA LEU A 3 -6.70 -12.14 -2.39
C LEU A 3 -5.65 -12.99 -1.69
N SER A 4 -4.51 -13.19 -2.35
CA SER A 4 -3.46 -14.10 -1.91
C SER A 4 -2.20 -13.34 -1.46
N ILE A 5 -1.40 -13.93 -0.57
CA ILE A 5 -0.18 -13.30 -0.02
C ILE A 5 1.02 -14.19 -0.25
N ARG A 6 2.10 -13.62 -0.80
CA ARG A 6 3.38 -14.29 -1.09
C ARG A 6 4.55 -13.57 -0.40
N ASN A 7 5.64 -14.31 -0.23
CA ASN A 7 6.94 -13.80 0.24
C ASN A 7 6.94 -13.15 1.64
N LEU A 8 6.12 -13.66 2.56
CA LEU A 8 5.97 -13.12 3.91
C LEU A 8 6.11 -14.21 4.96
N LYS A 9 6.83 -13.93 6.07
CA LYS A 9 6.93 -14.84 7.21
C LYS A 9 5.54 -15.17 7.78
N LYS A 10 5.29 -16.44 8.08
CA LYS A 10 3.98 -16.96 8.52
C LYS A 10 3.31 -16.13 9.61
N GLY A 11 4.06 -15.70 10.64
CA GLY A 11 3.53 -14.88 11.72
C GLY A 11 3.03 -13.50 11.27
N LEU A 12 3.80 -12.81 10.40
CA LEU A 12 3.39 -11.53 9.84
C LEU A 12 2.26 -11.71 8.82
N GLN A 13 2.30 -12.78 8.02
CA GLN A 13 1.23 -13.13 7.09
C GLN A 13 -0.13 -13.28 7.79
N ILE A 14 -0.17 -13.96 8.95
CA ILE A 14 -1.41 -14.09 9.72
C ILE A 14 -1.93 -12.72 10.18
N LYS A 15 -1.05 -11.84 10.66
CA LYS A 15 -1.41 -10.49 11.10
C LYS A 15 -1.97 -9.66 9.93
N ILE A 16 -1.27 -9.65 8.80
CA ILE A 16 -1.72 -8.96 7.59
C ILE A 16 -3.08 -9.46 7.12
N LYS A 17 -3.29 -10.79 7.04
CA LYS A 17 -4.61 -11.35 6.68
C LYS A 17 -5.71 -10.88 7.62
N LYS A 18 -5.45 -10.80 8.93
CA LYS A 18 -6.42 -10.29 9.89
C LYS A 18 -6.73 -8.81 9.66
N CYS A 19 -5.75 -7.99 9.31
CA CYS A 19 -5.98 -6.58 8.96
C CYS A 19 -6.81 -6.45 7.69
N ILE A 20 -6.48 -7.19 6.62
CA ILE A 20 -7.25 -7.16 5.37
C ILE A 20 -8.70 -7.60 5.61
N ALA A 21 -8.93 -8.61 6.45
CA ALA A 21 -10.27 -9.07 6.79
C ALA A 21 -11.14 -8.00 7.48
N LEU A 22 -10.56 -6.93 8.03
CA LEU A 22 -11.33 -5.81 8.60
C LEU A 22 -12.03 -4.98 7.52
N LEU A 23 -11.52 -4.98 6.28
CA LEU A 23 -12.09 -4.22 5.17
C LEU A 23 -13.41 -4.80 4.65
N GLY A 24 -13.65 -6.09 4.89
CA GLY A 24 -14.85 -6.80 4.45
C GLY A 24 -14.63 -7.68 3.21
N GLU A 25 -15.68 -8.42 2.84
CA GLU A 25 -15.61 -9.49 1.84
C GLU A 25 -15.17 -8.97 0.47
N GLU A 26 -15.75 -7.85 0.03
CA GLU A 26 -15.47 -7.19 -1.25
C GLU A 26 -13.98 -7.01 -1.54
N TYR A 27 -13.18 -6.66 -0.53
CA TYR A 27 -11.74 -6.47 -0.67
C TYR A 27 -10.95 -7.77 -0.52
N THR A 28 -11.44 -8.71 0.29
CA THR A 28 -10.81 -10.03 0.43
C THR A 28 -11.03 -10.94 -0.79
N SER A 29 -12.06 -10.67 -1.59
CA SER A 29 -12.39 -11.41 -2.80
C SER A 29 -11.66 -10.94 -4.06
N LEU A 30 -10.91 -9.83 -3.99
CA LEU A 30 -10.12 -9.33 -5.12
C LEU A 30 -9.19 -10.41 -5.66
N ASN A 31 -9.12 -10.56 -6.98
CA ASN A 31 -8.30 -11.54 -7.67
C ASN A 31 -6.84 -11.06 -7.83
N TYR A 32 -6.24 -10.64 -6.71
CA TYR A 32 -4.89 -10.09 -6.65
C TYR A 32 -3.96 -10.93 -5.79
N THR A 33 -2.66 -10.85 -6.09
CA THR A 33 -1.59 -11.39 -5.26
C THR A 33 -0.74 -10.29 -4.67
N ILE A 34 -0.64 -10.24 -3.34
CA ILE A 34 0.24 -9.32 -2.63
C ILE A 34 1.62 -9.94 -2.44
N HIS A 35 2.63 -9.32 -3.04
CA HIS A 35 4.03 -9.67 -2.94
C HIS A 35 4.75 -8.75 -1.97
N PHE A 36 5.30 -9.32 -0.89
CA PHE A 36 6.09 -8.56 0.09
C PHE A 36 7.59 -8.65 -0.22
N TYR A 37 8.29 -7.52 -0.17
CA TYR A 37 9.74 -7.41 -0.40
C TYR A 37 10.44 -7.06 0.91
N GLU A 38 11.06 -8.05 1.55
CA GLU A 38 11.78 -7.86 2.82
C GLU A 38 13.09 -7.08 2.71
N ASN A 39 13.68 -6.98 1.50
CA ASN A 39 14.92 -6.26 1.25
C ASN A 39 15.00 -5.74 -0.19
N ARG A 40 15.87 -4.74 -0.40
CA ARG A 40 16.11 -4.13 -1.72
C ARG A 40 16.65 -5.13 -2.75
N GLU A 41 17.48 -6.07 -2.31
CA GLU A 41 18.07 -7.11 -3.17
C GLU A 41 17.02 -7.96 -3.90
N LYS A 42 15.92 -8.33 -3.21
CA LYS A 42 14.81 -9.05 -3.82
C LYS A 42 14.15 -8.24 -4.94
N LEU A 43 13.97 -6.93 -4.74
CA LEU A 43 13.40 -6.04 -5.75
C LEU A 43 14.34 -5.86 -6.94
N GLN A 44 15.64 -5.65 -6.69
CA GLN A 44 16.66 -5.57 -7.74
C GLN A 44 16.78 -6.87 -8.54
N LYS A 45 16.61 -8.03 -7.89
CA LYS A 45 16.58 -9.32 -8.58
C LYS A 45 15.38 -9.42 -9.50
N GLU A 46 14.21 -8.94 -9.09
CA GLU A 46 13.04 -8.89 -9.96
C GLU A 46 13.29 -7.97 -11.16
N GLN A 47 13.75 -6.74 -10.94
CA GLN A 47 14.09 -5.78 -12.00
C GLN A 47 14.98 -6.41 -13.09
N LYS A 48 16.00 -7.19 -12.68
CA LYS A 48 16.96 -7.79 -13.61
C LYS A 48 16.42 -9.02 -14.36
N ASN A 49 15.56 -9.82 -13.74
CA ASN A 49 15.22 -11.15 -14.25
C ASN A 49 13.78 -11.25 -14.77
N ASN A 50 12.85 -10.48 -14.22
CA ASN A 50 11.44 -10.49 -14.58
C ASN A 50 10.80 -9.15 -14.20
N PRO A 51 11.16 -8.05 -14.88
CA PRO A 51 10.60 -6.73 -14.58
C PRO A 51 9.10 -6.73 -14.88
N VAL A 52 8.32 -6.24 -13.93
CA VAL A 52 6.86 -6.11 -14.07
C VAL A 52 6.38 -4.67 -13.81
N MET A 53 7.31 -3.76 -13.53
CA MET A 53 7.12 -2.32 -13.43
C MET A 53 8.06 -1.64 -14.42
N LYS A 54 7.84 -0.35 -14.70
CA LYS A 54 8.74 0.45 -15.54
C LYS A 54 10.05 0.73 -14.80
N ASP A 55 11.13 0.98 -15.55
CA ASP A 55 12.45 1.23 -14.98
C ASP A 55 12.47 2.47 -14.07
N GLU A 56 11.69 3.50 -14.42
CA GLU A 56 11.53 4.71 -13.62
C GLU A 56 10.87 4.41 -12.26
N GLN A 57 9.88 3.52 -12.23
CA GLN A 57 9.22 3.10 -11.00
C GLN A 57 10.19 2.32 -10.09
N TYR A 58 10.98 1.39 -10.66
CA TYR A 58 12.03 0.71 -9.91
C TYR A 58 13.05 1.70 -9.35
N ALA A 59 13.47 2.69 -10.14
CA ALA A 59 14.41 3.72 -9.70
C ALA A 59 13.84 4.58 -8.56
N GLN A 60 12.57 5.00 -8.65
CA GLN A 60 11.86 5.73 -7.59
C GLN A 60 11.82 4.92 -6.29
N ILE A 61 11.47 3.64 -6.34
CA ILE A 61 11.35 2.80 -5.13
C ILE A 61 12.72 2.51 -4.50
N LEU A 62 13.76 2.30 -5.34
CA LEU A 62 15.09 1.93 -4.85
C LEU A 62 15.91 3.14 -4.38
N ASN A 63 15.76 4.29 -5.04
CA ASN A 63 16.65 5.44 -4.91
C ASN A 63 15.94 6.80 -4.82
N GLY A 64 14.60 6.84 -4.87
CA GLY A 64 13.84 8.08 -4.84
C GLY A 64 13.91 8.82 -3.50
N GLN A 65 13.64 10.12 -3.54
CA GLN A 65 13.53 10.96 -2.34
C GLN A 65 12.21 10.70 -1.61
N ILE A 66 11.14 10.47 -2.37
CA ILE A 66 9.83 10.11 -1.86
C ILE A 66 9.67 8.59 -1.93
N GLU A 67 9.58 7.97 -0.77
CA GLU A 67 9.45 6.52 -0.66
C GLU A 67 8.02 6.08 -1.00
N ALA A 68 7.86 5.41 -2.15
CA ALA A 68 6.64 4.68 -2.48
C ALA A 68 6.65 3.33 -1.76
N ALA A 69 5.86 3.19 -0.70
CA ALA A 69 5.88 2.01 0.17
C ALA A 69 5.09 0.79 -0.38
N GLY A 70 4.33 1.01 -1.45
CA GLY A 70 3.71 -0.03 -2.26
C GLY A 70 3.45 0.44 -3.68
N VAL A 71 3.08 -0.51 -4.54
CA VAL A 71 2.61 -0.28 -5.92
C VAL A 71 1.61 -1.35 -6.29
N THR A 72 0.52 -0.96 -6.94
CA THR A 72 -0.43 -1.87 -7.57
C THR A 72 -0.20 -1.94 -9.08
N VAL A 73 0.10 -3.14 -9.58
CA VAL A 73 0.26 -3.44 -11.01
C VAL A 73 -1.00 -4.14 -11.52
N GLY A 74 -1.99 -3.34 -11.92
CA GLY A 74 -3.35 -3.79 -12.23
C GLY A 74 -3.43 -4.88 -13.29
N GLU A 75 -2.76 -4.67 -14.43
CA GLU A 75 -2.70 -5.61 -15.56
C GLU A 75 -2.09 -6.99 -15.21
N LYS A 76 -1.33 -7.07 -14.11
CA LYS A 76 -0.74 -8.33 -13.62
C LYS A 76 -1.50 -8.92 -12.44
N GLY A 77 -2.51 -8.24 -11.91
CA GLY A 77 -3.21 -8.66 -10.70
C GLY A 77 -2.26 -8.72 -9.49
N GLN A 78 -1.31 -7.78 -9.40
CA GLN A 78 -0.29 -7.78 -8.35
C GLN A 78 -0.34 -6.51 -7.50
N ILE A 79 -0.22 -6.68 -6.19
CA ILE A 79 0.13 -5.60 -5.26
C ILE A 79 1.54 -5.90 -4.76
N LYS A 80 2.40 -4.90 -4.73
CA LYS A 80 3.77 -5.01 -4.21
C LYS A 80 3.89 -4.12 -2.98
N ILE A 81 4.38 -4.69 -1.87
CA ILE A 81 4.60 -3.96 -0.62
C ILE A 81 6.08 -4.07 -0.25
N PHE A 82 6.74 -2.94 -0.08
CA PHE A 82 8.18 -2.87 0.15
C PHE A 82 8.49 -2.79 1.65
N LEU A 83 8.51 -3.96 2.31
CA LEU A 83 8.72 -4.06 3.76
C LEU A 83 10.04 -3.46 4.25
N PHE A 84 11.05 -3.38 3.39
CA PHE A 84 12.34 -2.80 3.75
C PHE A 84 12.30 -1.28 3.98
N LEU A 85 11.20 -0.61 3.62
CA LEU A 85 10.95 0.80 3.93
C LEU A 85 10.32 0.98 5.31
N PHE A 86 9.88 -0.10 5.95
CA PHE A 86 9.29 -0.05 7.29
C PHE A 86 10.32 -0.47 8.34
N GLY A 87 10.26 0.21 9.47
CA GLY A 87 11.09 -0.04 10.65
C GLY A 87 10.67 -1.28 11.44
N ASN A 88 10.78 -1.19 12.76
CA ASN A 88 10.54 -2.35 13.62
C ASN A 88 9.06 -2.52 13.98
N LEU A 89 8.32 -3.26 13.14
CA LEU A 89 6.90 -3.60 13.33
C LEU A 89 6.55 -4.31 14.65
N LYS A 90 7.54 -4.80 15.42
CA LYS A 90 7.30 -5.44 16.73
C LYS A 90 7.37 -4.45 17.89
N ARG A 91 8.01 -3.30 17.70
CA ARG A 91 8.29 -2.33 18.76
C ARG A 91 7.70 -0.96 18.49
N ASP A 92 7.45 -0.64 17.23
CA ASP A 92 6.94 0.66 16.82
C ASP A 92 5.50 0.55 16.28
N PRO A 93 4.49 1.05 17.02
CA PRO A 93 3.12 1.07 16.54
C PRO A 93 2.93 1.98 15.32
N ASN A 94 3.74 3.04 15.14
CA ASN A 94 3.61 3.92 13.99
C ASN A 94 4.00 3.20 12.70
N GLU A 95 5.03 2.36 12.74
CA GLU A 95 5.41 1.51 11.60
C GLU A 95 4.30 0.53 11.22
N VAL A 96 3.55 0.01 12.20
CA VAL A 96 2.37 -0.83 11.94
C VAL A 96 1.27 -0.03 11.26
N ILE A 97 0.97 1.16 11.76
CA ILE A 97 -0.03 2.06 11.16
C ILE A 97 0.35 2.43 9.73
N ASN A 98 1.62 2.77 9.48
CA ASN A 98 2.12 3.09 8.14
C ASN A 98 1.96 1.90 7.20
N LEU A 99 2.34 0.70 7.64
CA LEU A 99 2.23 -0.53 6.83
C LEU A 99 0.77 -0.86 6.50
N VAL A 100 -0.11 -0.82 7.50
CA VAL A 100 -1.53 -1.18 7.31
C VAL A 100 -2.25 -0.10 6.50
N GLY A 101 -1.94 1.18 6.72
CA GLY A 101 -2.46 2.28 5.91
C GLY A 101 -2.08 2.12 4.44
N ASN A 102 -0.80 1.89 4.16
CA ASN A 102 -0.33 1.65 2.80
C ASN A 102 -0.94 0.39 2.18
N LEU A 103 -1.13 -0.66 2.97
CA LEU A 103 -1.82 -1.87 2.48
C LEU A 103 -3.26 -1.57 2.06
N TYR A 104 -4.00 -0.78 2.83
CA TYR A 104 -5.37 -0.40 2.49
C TYR A 104 -5.42 0.48 1.24
N HIS A 105 -4.47 1.40 1.10
CA HIS A 105 -4.29 2.22 -0.09
C HIS A 105 -4.12 1.38 -1.35
N GLU A 106 -3.16 0.45 -1.35
CA GLU A 106 -2.93 -0.41 -2.53
C GLU A 106 -4.09 -1.36 -2.83
N ILE A 107 -4.76 -1.88 -1.78
CA ILE A 107 -5.97 -2.69 -1.96
C ILE A 107 -7.08 -1.87 -2.63
N ARG A 108 -7.15 -0.57 -2.35
CA ARG A 108 -8.10 0.32 -3.03
C ARG A 108 -7.78 0.47 -4.50
N HIS A 109 -6.51 0.64 -4.87
CA HIS A 109 -6.11 0.63 -6.29
C HIS A 109 -6.46 -0.68 -6.99
N ALA A 110 -6.24 -1.82 -6.33
CA ALA A 110 -6.65 -3.11 -6.90
C ALA A 110 -8.18 -3.18 -7.12
N TRP A 111 -8.97 -2.68 -6.17
CA TRP A 111 -10.41 -2.58 -6.33
C TRP A 111 -10.83 -1.61 -7.44
N GLN A 112 -10.20 -0.45 -7.56
CA GLN A 112 -10.44 0.51 -8.63
C GLN A 112 -10.23 -0.14 -10.01
N ASN A 113 -9.15 -0.91 -10.15
CA ASN A 113 -8.84 -1.65 -11.38
C ASN A 113 -9.90 -2.71 -11.71
N GLU A 114 -10.36 -3.52 -10.74
CA GLU A 114 -11.43 -4.51 -10.99
C GLU A 114 -12.77 -3.87 -11.37
N ASN A 115 -13.00 -2.63 -10.94
CA ASN A 115 -14.20 -1.87 -11.24
C ASN A 115 -14.03 -0.92 -12.44
N ASN A 116 -12.92 -1.03 -13.18
CA ASN A 116 -12.61 -0.20 -14.35
C ASN A 116 -12.69 1.32 -14.09
N LEU A 117 -12.28 1.75 -12.89
CA LEU A 117 -12.24 3.17 -12.54
C LEU A 117 -10.90 3.78 -12.96
N PHE A 118 -10.93 5.05 -13.39
CA PHE A 118 -9.75 5.87 -13.69
C PHE A 118 -8.80 5.30 -14.76
N GLN A 119 -9.31 4.51 -15.71
CA GLN A 119 -8.48 3.85 -16.73
C GLN A 119 -7.80 4.82 -17.73
N ASP A 120 -8.40 5.99 -17.93
CA ASP A 120 -7.89 7.04 -18.82
C ASP A 120 -7.01 8.08 -18.09
N GLU A 121 -6.69 7.84 -16.81
CA GLU A 121 -5.89 8.75 -16.00
C GLU A 121 -4.41 8.72 -16.44
N GLU A 122 -3.77 9.89 -16.51
CA GLU A 122 -2.36 9.99 -16.88
C GLU A 122 -1.47 9.39 -15.79
N GLU A 123 -0.68 8.38 -16.15
CA GLU A 123 0.21 7.71 -15.22
C GLU A 123 1.43 8.57 -14.91
N ILE A 124 1.58 8.96 -13.64
CA ILE A 124 2.80 9.62 -13.13
C ILE A 124 3.77 8.54 -12.66
N SER A 125 4.77 8.24 -13.50
CA SER A 125 5.76 7.17 -13.26
C SER A 125 6.83 7.53 -12.22
N THR A 126 7.04 8.82 -11.95
CA THR A 126 8.00 9.35 -10.97
C THR A 126 7.34 10.37 -10.04
N ILE A 127 7.29 10.06 -8.75
CA ILE A 127 6.71 10.91 -7.72
C ILE A 127 7.64 12.08 -7.37
N ASP A 128 8.96 11.85 -7.43
CA ASP A 128 9.95 12.88 -7.18
C ASP A 128 9.77 14.05 -8.16
N GLY A 129 9.64 15.27 -7.63
CA GLY A 129 9.37 16.48 -8.41
C GLY A 129 7.91 16.65 -8.87
N ASN A 130 7.04 15.65 -8.71
CA ASN A 130 5.64 15.67 -9.13
C ASN A 130 4.64 15.36 -8.00
N PHE A 131 5.09 15.32 -6.74
CA PHE A 131 4.29 14.84 -5.62
C PHE A 131 2.91 15.50 -5.49
N GLU A 132 2.82 16.83 -5.67
CA GLU A 132 1.52 17.51 -5.62
C GLU A 132 0.59 17.10 -6.76
N SER A 133 1.12 16.94 -7.98
CA SER A 133 0.34 16.51 -9.15
C SER A 133 -0.11 15.06 -8.98
N TYR A 134 0.77 14.22 -8.45
CA TYR A 134 0.48 12.84 -8.07
C TYR A 134 -0.69 12.75 -7.09
N LEU A 135 -0.64 13.50 -5.99
CA LEU A 135 -1.73 13.53 -5.00
C LEU A 135 -3.06 14.09 -5.54
N LYS A 136 -3.03 14.82 -6.66
CA LYS A 136 -4.24 15.37 -7.29
C LYS A 136 -4.93 14.39 -8.24
N LEU A 137 -4.28 13.28 -8.59
CA LEU A 137 -4.88 12.24 -9.41
C LEU A 137 -6.16 11.71 -8.74
N PRO A 138 -7.30 11.65 -9.46
CA PRO A 138 -8.53 11.06 -8.96
C PRO A 138 -8.37 9.68 -8.29
N SER A 139 -7.55 8.79 -8.86
CA SER A 139 -7.29 7.47 -8.29
C SER A 139 -6.59 7.54 -6.92
N GLU A 140 -5.57 8.38 -6.80
CA GLU A 140 -4.82 8.65 -5.57
C GLU A 140 -5.71 9.30 -4.50
N LYS A 141 -6.51 10.30 -4.88
CA LYS A 141 -7.46 10.93 -3.95
C LYS A 141 -8.45 9.91 -3.37
N ASP A 142 -9.01 9.04 -4.21
CA ASP A 142 -9.91 7.98 -3.75
C ASP A 142 -9.19 6.96 -2.86
N ALA A 143 -7.98 6.54 -3.21
CA ALA A 143 -7.18 5.60 -2.42
C ALA A 143 -6.80 6.16 -1.04
N TYR A 144 -6.36 7.42 -0.96
CA TYR A 144 -6.06 8.08 0.32
C TYR A 144 -7.31 8.34 1.17
N ARG A 145 -8.44 8.72 0.58
CA ARG A 145 -9.71 8.87 1.33
C ARG A 145 -10.14 7.54 1.92
N PHE A 146 -10.08 6.47 1.13
CA PHE A 146 -10.36 5.12 1.60
C PHE A 146 -9.41 4.73 2.75
N GLN A 147 -8.11 4.94 2.59
CA GLN A 147 -7.12 4.70 3.65
C GLN A 147 -7.48 5.45 4.95
N ASP A 148 -7.80 6.74 4.87
CA ASP A 148 -8.13 7.57 6.02
C ASP A 148 -9.38 7.07 6.75
N GLU A 149 -10.46 6.77 6.01
CA GLU A 149 -11.70 6.24 6.56
C GLU A 149 -11.50 4.88 7.25
N GLN A 150 -10.80 3.96 6.57
CA GLN A 150 -10.57 2.61 7.10
C GLN A 150 -9.61 2.62 8.28
N MET A 151 -8.57 3.47 8.26
CA MET A 151 -7.65 3.57 9.39
C MET A 151 -8.27 4.26 10.61
N LYS A 152 -9.17 5.23 10.43
CA LYS A 152 -9.98 5.78 11.53
C LYS A 152 -10.90 4.74 12.14
N LYS A 153 -11.49 3.88 11.31
CA LYS A 153 -12.44 2.84 11.76
C LYS A 153 -11.75 1.62 12.38
N HIS A 154 -10.58 1.24 11.87
CA HIS A 154 -9.95 -0.06 12.15
C HIS A 154 -8.51 0.03 12.68
N GLY A 155 -7.92 1.23 12.78
CA GLY A 155 -6.52 1.41 13.18
C GLY A 155 -6.19 0.86 14.56
N GLU A 156 -7.04 1.09 15.56
CA GLU A 156 -6.87 0.51 16.91
C GLU A 156 -6.88 -1.03 16.86
N ARG A 157 -7.81 -1.61 16.10
CA ARG A 157 -7.88 -3.07 15.93
C ARG A 157 -6.67 -3.63 15.18
N ALA A 158 -6.14 -2.88 14.22
CA ALA A 158 -4.90 -3.23 13.53
C ALA A 158 -3.71 -3.27 14.51
N LEU A 159 -3.59 -2.29 15.40
CA LEU A 159 -2.57 -2.28 16.46
C LEU A 159 -2.71 -3.48 17.41
N GLU A 160 -3.93 -3.81 17.82
CA GLU A 160 -4.20 -4.97 18.67
C GLU A 160 -3.78 -6.29 18.02
N ILE A 161 -4.03 -6.47 16.72
CA ILE A 161 -3.57 -7.63 15.94
C ILE A 161 -2.04 -7.76 16.00
N PHE A 162 -1.34 -6.63 16.06
CA PHE A 162 0.11 -6.60 16.17
C PHE A 162 0.63 -6.77 17.61
N GLY A 163 -0.24 -6.66 18.62
CA GLY A 163 0.07 -6.83 20.03
C GLY A 163 0.19 -5.51 20.81
N PHE A 164 -0.20 -4.39 20.20
CA PHE A 164 -0.23 -3.09 20.85
C PHE A 164 -1.63 -2.80 21.38
N ASN A 165 -1.73 -2.43 22.65
CA ASN A 165 -3.00 -2.01 23.27
C ASN A 165 -2.92 -0.51 23.56
N LEU A 166 -3.20 0.30 22.53
CA LEU A 166 -3.09 1.75 22.56
C LEU A 166 -4.33 2.34 21.90
N LYS A 167 -4.87 3.41 22.50
CA LYS A 167 -5.82 4.26 21.79
C LYS A 167 -5.08 5.04 20.72
N PHE A 168 -5.70 5.13 19.54
CA PHE A 168 -5.05 5.71 18.39
C PHE A 168 -6.04 6.53 17.57
N ARG A 169 -5.64 7.76 17.25
CA ARG A 169 -6.37 8.63 16.33
C ARG A 169 -5.57 8.75 15.06
N TYR A 170 -6.09 8.18 13.98
CA TYR A 170 -5.45 8.26 12.67
C TYR A 170 -5.64 9.64 12.05
N GLU A 171 -4.54 10.22 11.57
CA GLU A 171 -4.55 11.40 10.72
C GLU A 171 -3.51 11.21 9.62
N LEU A 172 -3.92 11.45 8.36
CA LEU A 172 -2.99 11.57 7.24
C LEU A 172 -2.02 12.74 7.47
N LYS A 173 -0.86 12.68 6.81
CA LYS A 173 0.07 13.82 6.76
C LYS A 173 -0.67 15.07 6.25
N PRO A 174 -0.40 16.26 6.82
CA PRO A 174 -1.10 17.49 6.44
C PRO A 174 -1.10 17.76 4.93
N GLU A 175 0.05 17.59 4.28
CA GLU A 175 0.20 17.75 2.82
C GLU A 175 -0.74 16.85 2.00
N VAL A 176 -0.87 15.58 2.39
CA VAL A 176 -1.77 14.61 1.73
C VAL A 176 -3.21 14.99 2.01
N ARG A 177 -3.53 15.30 3.27
CA ARG A 177 -4.88 15.67 3.69
C ARG A 177 -5.38 16.91 2.93
N GLU A 178 -4.52 17.92 2.78
CA GLU A 178 -4.84 19.13 2.03
C GLU A 178 -5.14 18.79 0.57
N ALA A 179 -4.27 18.03 -0.09
CA ALA A 179 -4.45 17.66 -1.50
C ALA A 179 -5.74 16.85 -1.78
N ILE A 180 -6.12 15.95 -0.87
CA ILE A 180 -7.28 15.06 -1.10
C ILE A 180 -8.62 15.71 -0.74
N TYR A 181 -8.64 16.72 0.14
CA TYR A 181 -9.86 17.40 0.58
C TYR A 181 -10.00 18.84 0.04
N SER A 182 -8.98 19.35 -0.67
CA SER A 182 -9.12 20.48 -1.60
C SER A 182 -9.82 20.05 -2.89
#